data_AF-A0A6I7P3P8-F1
#
_entry.id   AF-A0A6I7P3P8-F1
#
_cell.length_a   1.000
_cell.length_b   1.000
_cell.length_c   1.000
_cell.angle_alpha   90.00
_cell.angle_beta   90.00
_cell.angle_gamma   90.00
#
_symmetry.space_group_name_H-M   'P 1'
#
loop_
_entity.id
_entity.type
_entity.pdbx_description
1 polymer ?
#
loop_
_entity_poly.entity_id
_entity_poly.type
_entity_poly.pdbx_seq_one_letter_code
_entity_poly.pdbx_strand_id
1 'polypeptide(L)' 'MLIKDHDSILEIGFGSGNNFPDLLAKANDINVSSIDYSPGMRELAKNINKIDVDTVHSSQLPLDEDGDQV' A
#
# COMPACT_ATOMS: atom_id res chain seq x y z
N MET A 1 -16.90 6.01 1.80
CA MET A 1 -16.63 5.04 2.88
C MET A 1 -16.53 5.84 4.18
N LEU A 2 -17.20 5.39 5.24
CA LEU A 2 -17.03 5.99 6.58
C LEU A 2 -15.92 5.20 7.28
N ILE A 3 -14.80 5.85 7.59
CA ILE A 3 -13.67 5.25 8.31
C ILE A 3 -13.86 5.54 9.80
N LYS A 4 -13.62 4.56 10.64
CA LYS A 4 -13.78 4.63 12.10
C LYS A 4 -12.45 4.33 12.79
N ASP A 5 -12.38 4.73 14.05
CA ASP A 5 -11.25 4.41 14.92
C ASP A 5 -11.04 2.89 14.96
N HIS A 6 -9.78 2.45 14.94
CA HIS A 6 -9.37 1.04 14.94
C HIS A 6 -9.71 0.23 13.67
N ASP A 7 -10.15 0.87 12.58
CA ASP A 7 -10.38 0.17 11.31
C ASP A 7 -9.06 -0.37 10.71
N SER A 8 -9.16 -1.51 10.04
CA SER A 8 -8.08 -2.05 9.19
C SER A 8 -8.41 -1.84 7.72
N ILE A 9 -7.48 -1.26 6.97
CA ILE A 9 -7.66 -0.86 5.57
C ILE A 9 -6.60 -1.56 4.72
N LEU A 10 -7.03 -2.14 3.60
CA LEU A 10 -6.16 -2.63 2.54
C LEU A 10 -6.28 -1.71 1.33
N GLU A 11 -5.18 -1.08 0.93
CA GLU A 11 -5.12 -0.29 -0.30
C GLU A 11 -4.33 -1.03 -1.39
N ILE A 12 -4.99 -1.26 -2.53
CA ILE A 12 -4.40 -1.94 -3.69
C ILE A 12 -4.19 -0.91 -4.80
N GLY A 13 -2.95 -0.80 -5.29
CA GLY A 13 -2.55 0.19 -6.29
C GLY A 13 -2.45 1.60 -5.71
N PHE A 14 -1.78 1.76 -4.57
CA PHE A 14 -1.69 3.04 -3.86
C PHE A 14 -0.83 4.11 -4.59
N GLY A 15 -0.10 3.72 -5.64
CA GLY A 15 0.75 4.62 -6.41
C GLY A 15 1.79 5.30 -5.53
N SER A 16 1.87 6.63 -5.56
CA SER A 16 2.82 7.38 -4.72
C SER A 16 2.38 7.52 -3.25
N GLY A 17 1.20 7.01 -2.87
CA GLY A 17 0.68 7.10 -1.51
C GLY A 17 0.30 8.52 -1.06
N ASN A 18 0.06 9.44 -2.00
CA ASN A 18 -0.27 10.85 -1.67
C ASN A 18 -1.53 11.02 -0.82
N ASN A 19 -2.43 10.03 -0.84
CA ASN A 19 -3.70 10.09 -0.12
C ASN A 19 -3.61 9.52 1.31
N PHE A 20 -2.48 8.92 1.70
CA PHE A 20 -2.33 8.33 3.03
C PHE A 20 -2.47 9.35 4.18
N PRO A 21 -1.95 10.59 4.10
CA PRO A 21 -2.15 11.57 5.17
C PRO A 21 -3.63 11.89 5.38
N ASP A 22 -4.39 12.04 4.29
CA ASP A 22 -5.83 12.28 4.35
C ASP A 22 -6.62 11.07 4.84
N LEU A 23 -6.10 9.86 4.58
CA LEU A 23 -6.67 8.60 5.10
C LEU A 23 -6.45 8.49 6.61
N LEU A 24 -5.20 8.67 7.06
CA LEU A 24 -4.77 8.59 8.46
C LEU A 24 -5.38 9.71 9.32
N ALA A 25 -5.75 10.85 8.73
CA ALA A 25 -6.40 11.94 9.44
C ALA A 25 -7.90 11.69 9.74
N LYS A 26 -8.52 10.67 9.14
CA LYS A 26 -9.98 10.44 9.27
C LYS A 26 -10.38 9.73 10.56
N ALA A 27 -9.46 9.03 11.21
CA ALA A 27 -9.75 8.20 12.36
C ALA A 27 -8.46 7.93 13.16
N ASN A 28 -8.62 7.57 14.43
CA ASN A 28 -7.51 7.21 15.31
C ASN A 28 -7.19 5.72 15.21
N ASP A 29 -5.91 5.38 15.37
CA ASP A 29 -5.43 3.99 15.49
C ASP A 29 -5.86 3.07 14.32
N ILE A 30 -5.89 3.61 13.10
CA ILE A 30 -6.17 2.79 11.91
C ILE A 30 -4.93 2.01 11.49
N ASN A 31 -5.14 0.76 11.09
CA ASN A 31 -4.10 -0.10 10.54
C ASN A 31 -4.20 -0.11 9.01
N VAL A 32 -3.15 0.31 8.30
CA VAL A 32 -3.14 0.39 6.84
C VAL A 32 -2.12 -0.58 6.28
N SER A 33 -2.58 -1.53 5.48
CA SER A 33 -1.75 -2.39 4.64
C SER A 33 -1.88 -1.94 3.19
N SER A 34 -0.77 -1.88 2.47
CA SER A 34 -0.75 -1.27 1.14
C SER A 34 0.06 -2.11 0.16
N ILE A 35 -0.51 -2.39 -1.00
CA ILE A 35 0.10 -3.19 -2.06
C ILE A 35 0.16 -2.36 -3.34
N ASP A 36 1.34 -2.25 -3.92
CA ASP A 36 1.53 -1.69 -5.27
C ASP A 36 2.53 -2.54 -6.02
N TYR A 37 2.24 -2.79 -7.29
CA TYR A 37 3.10 -3.58 -8.16
C TYR A 37 4.43 -2.88 -8.45
N SER A 38 4.41 -1.56 -8.63
CA SER A 38 5.57 -0.79 -9.06
C SER A 38 6.57 -0.61 -7.91
N PRO A 39 7.80 -1.14 -8.02
CA PRO A 39 8.83 -0.95 -6.99
C PRO A 39 9.15 0.53 -6.74
N GLY A 40 9.21 1.34 -7.80
CA GLY A 40 9.47 2.77 -7.68
C GLY A 40 8.35 3.53 -6.96
N MET A 41 7.10 3.09 -7.11
CA MET A 41 5.98 3.67 -6.37
C MET A 41 6.00 3.29 -4.89
N ARG A 42 6.37 2.04 -4.56
CA ARG A 42 6.57 1.63 -3.17
C ARG A 42 7.67 2.45 -2.49
N GLU A 43 8.80 2.64 -3.16
CA GLU A 43 9.90 3.45 -2.64
C GLU A 43 9.51 4.93 -2.48
N LEU A 44 8.82 5.49 -3.47
CA LEU A 44 8.33 6.87 -3.43
C LEU A 44 7.37 7.08 -2.25
N ALA A 45 6.41 6.18 -2.05
CA ALA A 45 5.45 6.28 -0.95
C ALA A 45 6.10 6.14 0.43
N LYS A 46 7.11 5.26 0.58
CA LYS A 46 7.94 5.16 1.79
C LYS A 46 8.59 6.50 2.11
N ASN A 47 9.20 7.12 1.11
CA ASN A 47 9.95 8.36 1.27
C ASN A 47 9.04 9.55 1.59
N ILE A 48 7.87 9.65 0.96
CA ILE A 48 6.92 10.74 1.17
C ILE A 48 6.28 10.64 2.56
N ASN A 49 5.76 9.46 2.89
CA ASN A 49 4.87 9.32 4.04
C ASN A 49 5.59 8.87 5.32
N LYS A 50 6.87 8.50 5.24
CA LYS A 50 7.69 7.99 6.37
C LYS A 50 7.02 6.86 7.16
N ILE A 51 6.12 6.15 6.51
CA ILE A 51 5.44 4.98 7.04
C ILE A 51 6.16 3.74 6.50
N ASP A 52 6.27 2.77 7.38
CA ASP A 52 6.76 1.46 7.01
C ASP A 52 5.66 0.76 6.20
N VAL A 53 5.66 0.89 4.88
CA VAL A 53 4.72 0.15 4.00
C VAL A 53 5.11 -1.33 3.86
N ASP A 54 5.77 -1.89 4.87
CA ASP A 54 6.09 -3.30 4.96
C ASP A 54 4.83 -4.08 5.33
N THR A 55 3.92 -4.23 4.36
CA THR A 55 3.17 -5.48 4.19
C THR A 55 2.85 -5.67 2.71
N VAL A 56 3.85 -6.13 1.96
CA VAL A 56 3.59 -6.92 0.76
C VAL A 56 4.33 -8.22 0.96
N HIS A 57 3.59 -9.28 1.30
CA HIS A 57 4.01 -10.60 0.86
C HIS A 57 4.09 -10.48 -0.65
N SER A 58 5.31 -10.29 -1.16
CA SER A 58 5.66 -10.57 -2.53
C SER A 58 5.43 -12.07 -2.72
N SER A 59 4.17 -12.49 -2.86
CA SER A 59 3.90 -13.53 -3.84
C SER A 59 4.26 -12.87 -5.16
N GLN A 60 5.55 -12.98 -5.54
CA GLN A 60 5.91 -12.96 -6.95
C GLN A 60 4.94 -13.93 -7.57
N LEU A 61 3.98 -13.40 -8.34
CA LEU A 61 3.15 -14.25 -9.18
C LEU A 61 4.15 -15.01 -10.04
N PRO A 62 4.03 -16.35 -10.13
CA PRO A 62 4.98 -17.13 -10.89
C PRO A 62 5.07 -16.52 -12.29
N LEU A 63 6.28 -16.32 -12.78
CA LEU A 63 6.43 -15.88 -14.16
C LEU A 63 5.87 -16.99 -15.05
N ASP A 64 5.15 -16.62 -16.11
CA ASP A 64 4.84 -17.57 -17.16
C ASP A 64 6.12 -17.98 -17.92
N GLU A 65 5.96 -18.86 -18.90
CA GLU A 65 7.09 -19.35 -19.71
C GLU A 65 7.80 -18.25 -20.51
N ASP A 66 7.16 -17.09 -20.66
CA ASP A 66 7.66 -15.93 -21.38
C ASP A 66 8.32 -14.89 -20.44
N GLY A 67 8.27 -15.11 -19.12
CA GLY A 67 8.88 -14.23 -18.13
C GLY A 67 7.99 -13.06 -17.71
N ASP A 68 6.69 -13.11 -18.05
CA ASP A 68 5.70 -12.11 -17.68
C ASP A 68 4.97 -12.50 -16.39
N GLN A 69 4.48 -11.51 -15.65
CA GLN A 69 3.71 -11.77 -14.42
C GLN A 69 2.25 -12.08 -14.77
N VAL A 70 1.75 -13.25 -14.35
CA VAL A 70 0.33 -13.66 -14.48
C VAL A 70 -0.57 -13.11 -13.39
#